data_AF-A0A973BDA1-F1
#
_entry.id   AF-A0A973BDA1-F1
#
_cell.length_a   1.000
_cell.length_b   1.000
_cell.length_c   1.000
_cell.angle_alpha   90.00
_cell.angle_beta   90.00
_cell.angle_gamma   90.00
#
_symmetry.space_group_name_H-M   'P 1'
#
loop_
_entity.id
_entity.type
_entity.pdbx_description
1 polymer ?
#
loop_
_entity_poly.entity_id
_entity_poly.type
_entity_poly.pdbx_seq_one_letter_code
_entity_poly.pdbx_strand_id
1 'polypeptide(L)'
;MAALDTHSKIDLIGFNLKMLARGQKRSLLISAGAAEDKEFLLEACRKMADIGVGLYATPGTHRFLAEKGVESIAARKISSDEEPNIRTLIQEGKVDFVVNILTGDSTYDEASDAASIRSLSVKHGIPLYTDRSVAKETIELVLSDLEKGTYSYKIDNADRPWDLRTRFLELVRERGGFSNHHGHFDKAYLISPENLALGFADMEKKWELYRHLKENYTHEDLVERISRALQTVVDQGSQYCRTMVDADSIIGLKPIHAAVEVKERFKDKIRFEIGVQPLEGVLDEASRKQYIEACKLADFCGGLPSRDRPQEEKHLDIVMETAKELNKMVEVHVDQENNPFQHETELLCLKTIEHGMQGRVYGIHSISVSAKDESEQDRIVELCKKADVGIVICPSAALSMKQLPMQGPLHNSIGPFVKLKNAGVRTYLGIDNIADLFMPVVDGDMWTEVRMLMESCRHYDLEQIADWASQPPLHILNEQADRVAAE
;
A
#
# COMPACT_ATOMS: atom_id res chain seq x y z
N MET A 1 6.19 -6.93 -14.87
CA MET A 1 5.70 -8.30 -14.63
C MET A 1 6.54 -9.05 -13.58
N ALA A 2 7.08 -8.35 -12.58
CA ALA A 2 7.93 -8.91 -11.53
C ALA A 2 7.53 -8.32 -10.17
N ALA A 3 6.24 -8.43 -9.85
CA ALA A 3 5.73 -8.31 -8.49
C ALA A 3 5.84 -9.70 -7.83
N LEU A 4 7.08 -10.13 -7.61
CA LEU A 4 7.39 -11.08 -6.55
C LEU A 4 7.01 -10.39 -5.24
N ASP A 5 5.85 -10.71 -4.64
CA ASP A 5 5.75 -10.90 -3.17
C ASP A 5 4.34 -11.14 -2.61
N THR A 6 3.27 -11.01 -3.41
CA THR A 6 1.91 -11.29 -2.92
C THR A 6 1.47 -12.74 -3.14
N HIS A 7 2.07 -13.45 -4.11
CA HIS A 7 1.68 -14.80 -4.50
C HIS A 7 2.24 -15.90 -3.57
N SER A 8 3.33 -15.64 -2.84
CA SER A 8 3.81 -16.55 -1.77
C SER A 8 2.84 -16.64 -0.58
N LYS A 9 1.99 -15.64 -0.40
CA LYS A 9 1.15 -15.47 0.80
C LYS A 9 -0.27 -16.06 0.70
N ILE A 10 -0.71 -16.63 -0.43
CA ILE A 10 -1.97 -17.43 -0.50
C ILE A 10 -1.68 -18.93 -0.56
N ASP A 11 -0.58 -19.32 -1.19
CA ASP A 11 -0.19 -20.73 -1.36
C ASP A 11 0.31 -21.39 -0.05
N LEU A 12 0.79 -20.57 0.90
CA LEU A 12 1.15 -20.95 2.28
C LEU A 12 0.01 -20.82 3.31
N ILE A 13 -1.09 -20.13 2.95
CA ILE A 13 -2.33 -20.13 3.75
C ILE A 13 -2.96 -21.51 3.60
N GLY A 14 -2.43 -22.47 4.36
CA GLY A 14 -3.14 -23.70 4.65
C GLY A 14 -2.49 -25.00 4.23
N PHE A 15 -1.28 -25.06 3.65
CA PHE A 15 -0.45 -26.27 3.84
C PHE A 15 -0.37 -26.59 5.36
N ASN A 16 -0.32 -25.52 6.16
CA ASN A 16 -0.35 -25.52 7.61
C ASN A 16 -1.75 -25.54 8.29
N LEU A 17 -2.88 -25.43 7.57
CA LEU A 17 -4.20 -25.78 8.14
C LEU A 17 -4.35 -27.30 8.28
N LYS A 18 -3.62 -28.09 7.49
CA LYS A 18 -3.64 -29.57 7.53
C LYS A 18 -2.62 -30.19 8.49
N MET A 19 -1.51 -29.51 8.79
CA MET A 19 -0.63 -29.90 9.91
C MET A 19 -1.34 -29.82 11.28
N LEU A 20 -2.48 -29.12 11.37
CA LEU A 20 -3.26 -28.89 12.59
C LEU A 20 -4.25 -30.00 12.99
N ALA A 21 -4.48 -31.06 12.20
CA ALA A 21 -5.25 -32.21 12.69
C ALA A 21 -4.35 -33.14 13.53
N ARG A 22 -4.41 -32.98 14.86
CA ARG A 22 -3.77 -33.89 15.84
C ARG A 22 -4.14 -35.35 15.55
N GLY A 23 -3.14 -36.21 15.37
CA GLY A 23 -3.29 -37.67 15.51
C GLY A 23 -2.85 -38.58 14.35
N GLN A 24 -2.40 -38.07 13.19
CA GLN A 24 -1.91 -38.90 12.08
C GLN A 24 -0.48 -38.53 11.63
N LYS A 25 0.33 -39.57 11.35
CA LYS A 25 1.68 -39.45 10.77
C LYS A 25 1.55 -39.00 9.32
N ARG A 26 2.14 -37.85 8.97
CA ARG A 26 2.04 -37.22 7.64
C ARG A 26 3.02 -37.84 6.66
N SER A 27 2.77 -37.72 5.36
CA SER A 27 3.66 -38.32 4.37
C SER A 27 3.92 -37.49 3.11
N LEU A 28 5.16 -37.57 2.63
CA LEU A 28 5.67 -36.93 1.40
C LEU A 28 6.01 -38.00 0.37
N LEU A 29 5.48 -37.89 -0.85
CA LEU A 29 5.88 -38.72 -1.99
C LEU A 29 6.92 -38.00 -2.86
N ILE A 30 8.07 -38.65 -3.09
CA ILE A 30 9.17 -38.09 -3.88
C ILE A 30 9.40 -38.96 -5.12
N SER A 31 9.37 -38.31 -6.27
CA SER A 31 9.73 -38.89 -7.56
C SER A 31 10.71 -37.95 -8.25
N ALA A 32 11.97 -38.34 -8.28
CA ALA A 32 13.02 -37.63 -9.02
C ALA A 32 13.76 -38.63 -9.91
N GLY A 33 13.85 -38.35 -11.20
CA GLY A 33 14.53 -39.25 -12.14
C GLY A 33 16.06 -39.11 -12.07
N ALA A 34 16.57 -37.88 -12.23
CA ALA A 34 17.99 -37.61 -12.35
C ALA A 34 18.72 -37.71 -11.00
N ALA A 35 19.97 -38.16 -11.02
CA ALA A 35 20.80 -38.24 -9.80
C ALA A 35 21.05 -36.85 -9.19
N GLU A 36 21.21 -35.83 -10.02
CA GLU A 36 21.40 -34.43 -9.60
C GLU A 36 20.20 -33.91 -8.78
N ASP A 37 18.97 -34.19 -9.23
CA ASP A 37 17.76 -33.76 -8.52
C ASP A 37 17.59 -34.49 -7.19
N LYS A 38 17.96 -35.77 -7.14
CA LYS A 38 17.95 -36.57 -5.91
C LYS A 38 18.96 -36.01 -4.90
N GLU A 39 20.17 -35.68 -5.34
CA GLU A 39 21.19 -35.07 -4.48
C GLU A 39 20.76 -33.67 -4.01
N PHE A 40 20.15 -32.87 -4.91
CA PHE A 40 19.65 -31.53 -4.59
C PHE A 40 18.56 -31.54 -3.50
N LEU A 41 17.68 -32.54 -3.52
CA LEU A 41 16.57 -32.70 -2.56
C LEU A 41 16.94 -33.50 -1.29
N LEU A 42 18.11 -34.14 -1.25
CA LEU A 42 18.49 -35.08 -0.19
C LEU A 42 18.41 -34.47 1.22
N GLU A 43 18.98 -33.28 1.40
CA GLU A 43 19.00 -32.62 2.70
C GLU A 43 17.58 -32.27 3.18
N ALA A 44 16.74 -31.77 2.28
CA ALA A 44 15.34 -31.45 2.57
C ALA A 44 14.55 -32.71 2.96
N CYS A 45 14.75 -33.82 2.26
CA CYS A 45 14.12 -35.10 2.59
C CYS A 45 14.57 -35.62 3.97
N ARG A 46 15.86 -35.51 4.29
CA ARG A 46 16.39 -35.91 5.61
C ARG A 46 15.74 -35.12 6.74
N LYS A 47 15.71 -33.78 6.64
CA LYS A 47 15.07 -32.92 7.65
C LYS A 47 13.58 -33.25 7.84
N MET A 48 12.86 -33.56 6.76
CA MET A 48 11.45 -33.98 6.84
C MET A 48 11.29 -35.33 7.56
N ALA A 49 12.16 -36.30 7.31
CA ALA A 49 12.15 -37.58 8.02
C ALA A 49 12.46 -37.41 9.52
N ASP A 50 13.43 -36.54 9.86
CA ASP A 50 13.85 -36.29 11.25
C ASP A 50 12.70 -35.71 12.11
N ILE A 51 11.80 -34.92 11.50
CA ILE A 51 10.60 -34.39 12.18
C ILE A 51 9.40 -35.37 12.12
N GLY A 52 9.61 -36.59 11.65
CA GLY A 52 8.62 -37.68 11.68
C GLY A 52 7.66 -37.74 10.48
N VAL A 53 7.94 -37.02 9.39
CA VAL A 53 7.19 -37.17 8.13
C VAL A 53 7.58 -38.49 7.46
N GLY A 54 6.58 -39.32 7.16
CA GLY A 54 6.76 -40.55 6.39
C GLY A 54 7.14 -40.23 4.95
N LEU A 55 8.26 -40.79 4.48
CA LEU A 55 8.67 -40.61 3.08
C LEU A 55 8.20 -41.80 2.26
N TYR A 56 7.45 -41.54 1.18
CA TYR A 56 7.23 -42.45 0.08
C TYR A 56 8.12 -42.04 -1.08
N ALA A 57 8.71 -42.99 -1.79
CA ALA A 57 9.60 -42.67 -2.90
C ALA A 57 9.46 -43.68 -4.05
N THR A 58 9.51 -43.21 -5.30
CA THR A 58 9.58 -44.12 -6.45
C THR A 58 10.80 -45.04 -6.34
N PRO A 59 10.82 -46.25 -6.93
CA PRO A 59 11.84 -47.25 -6.61
C PRO A 59 13.29 -46.76 -6.82
N GLY A 60 13.52 -45.94 -7.85
CA GLY A 60 14.84 -45.33 -8.11
C GLY A 60 15.21 -44.22 -7.12
N THR A 61 14.24 -43.50 -6.59
CA THR A 61 14.44 -42.48 -5.54
C THR A 61 14.63 -43.14 -4.17
N HIS A 62 13.83 -44.17 -3.87
CA HIS A 62 13.91 -44.94 -2.63
C HIS A 62 15.29 -45.58 -2.43
N ARG A 63 15.83 -46.25 -3.48
CA ARG A 63 17.19 -46.83 -3.42
C ARG A 63 18.25 -45.78 -3.09
N PHE A 64 18.19 -44.64 -3.77
CA PHE A 64 19.11 -43.53 -3.51
C PHE A 64 19.01 -43.01 -2.07
N LEU A 65 17.80 -42.79 -1.56
CA LEU A 65 17.60 -42.33 -0.18
C LEU A 65 18.13 -43.36 0.83
N ALA A 66 17.87 -44.66 0.60
CA ALA A 66 18.37 -45.74 1.44
C ALA A 66 19.90 -45.81 1.47
N GLU A 67 20.57 -45.67 0.32
CA GLU A 67 22.03 -45.60 0.22
C GLU A 67 22.62 -44.42 0.99
N LYS A 68 21.88 -43.31 1.08
CA LYS A 68 22.25 -42.09 1.82
C LYS A 68 21.75 -42.06 3.26
N GLY A 69 21.22 -43.17 3.76
CA GLY A 69 20.76 -43.35 5.14
C GLY A 69 19.44 -42.64 5.49
N VAL A 70 18.59 -42.33 4.50
CA VAL A 70 17.27 -41.72 4.71
C VAL A 70 16.19 -42.78 4.52
N GLU A 71 15.42 -43.07 5.58
CA GLU A 71 14.37 -44.08 5.55
C GLU A 71 13.18 -43.60 4.70
N SER A 72 12.70 -44.47 3.79
CA SER A 72 11.51 -44.22 2.98
C SER A 72 10.82 -45.54 2.62
N ILE A 73 9.54 -45.47 2.27
CA ILE A 73 8.74 -46.60 1.78
C ILE A 73 8.74 -46.56 0.25
N ALA A 74 9.16 -47.66 -0.40
CA ALA A 74 9.13 -47.75 -1.84
C ALA A 74 7.68 -47.75 -2.37
N ALA A 75 7.31 -46.72 -3.11
CA ALA A 75 6.03 -46.62 -3.81
C ALA A 75 6.16 -47.20 -5.22
N ARG A 76 5.45 -48.30 -5.49
CA ARG A 76 5.50 -48.99 -6.80
C ARG A 76 4.87 -48.15 -7.90
N LYS A 77 5.35 -48.36 -9.14
CA LYS A 77 4.86 -47.68 -10.36
C LYS A 77 3.35 -47.89 -10.52
N ILE A 78 2.66 -46.92 -11.12
CA ILE A 78 1.19 -46.94 -11.28
C ILE A 78 0.71 -48.12 -12.12
N SER A 79 1.57 -48.63 -13.01
CA SER A 79 1.36 -49.81 -13.85
C SER A 79 1.55 -51.16 -13.15
N SER A 80 2.02 -51.18 -11.90
CA SER A 80 2.27 -52.41 -11.14
C SER A 80 1.05 -52.84 -10.32
N ASP A 81 0.77 -54.15 -10.26
CA ASP A 81 -0.27 -54.73 -9.40
C ASP A 81 0.20 -54.93 -7.93
N GLU A 82 1.42 -54.50 -7.60
CA GLU A 82 1.99 -54.61 -6.25
C GLU A 82 1.73 -53.37 -5.38
N GLU A 83 1.42 -53.58 -4.10
CA GLU A 83 1.22 -52.53 -3.09
C GLU A 83 2.46 -52.36 -2.17
N PRO A 84 2.74 -51.14 -1.64
CA PRO A 84 2.01 -49.89 -1.87
C PRO A 84 2.30 -49.27 -3.24
N ASN A 85 1.24 -49.00 -4.02
CA ASN A 85 1.31 -48.34 -5.32
C ASN A 85 1.05 -46.83 -5.17
N ILE A 86 1.74 -45.99 -5.96
CA ILE A 86 1.55 -44.54 -5.96
C ILE A 86 0.08 -44.12 -6.15
N ARG A 87 -0.66 -44.83 -7.03
CA ARG A 87 -2.09 -44.60 -7.24
C ARG A 87 -2.87 -44.78 -5.95
N THR A 88 -2.69 -45.91 -5.28
CA THR A 88 -3.39 -46.28 -4.05
C THR A 88 -3.02 -45.32 -2.92
N LEU A 89 -1.73 -44.97 -2.80
CA LEU A 89 -1.23 -44.01 -1.83
C LEU A 89 -1.89 -42.62 -1.96
N ILE A 90 -2.06 -42.13 -3.19
CA ILE A 90 -2.74 -40.85 -3.45
C ILE A 90 -4.25 -40.96 -3.22
N GLN A 91 -4.89 -42.01 -3.74
CA GLN A 91 -6.35 -42.18 -3.69
C GLN A 91 -6.87 -42.39 -2.26
N GLU A 92 -6.11 -43.11 -1.43
CA GLU A 92 -6.44 -43.36 -0.02
C GLU A 92 -6.03 -42.20 0.90
N GLY A 93 -5.46 -41.12 0.37
CA GLY A 93 -5.02 -39.97 1.16
C GLY A 93 -3.85 -40.29 2.09
N LYS A 94 -3.02 -41.28 1.76
CA LYS A 94 -1.81 -41.64 2.52
C LYS A 94 -0.63 -40.69 2.24
N VAL A 95 -0.72 -39.91 1.17
CA VAL A 95 0.26 -38.90 0.77
C VAL A 95 -0.36 -37.52 0.94
N ASP A 96 0.28 -36.65 1.71
CA ASP A 96 -0.18 -35.29 1.95
C ASP A 96 0.48 -34.28 1.00
N PHE A 97 1.59 -34.65 0.37
CA PHE A 97 2.44 -33.76 -0.44
C PHE A 97 3.24 -34.55 -1.48
N VAL A 98 3.36 -34.01 -2.71
CA VAL A 98 4.05 -34.70 -3.82
C VAL A 98 5.12 -33.80 -4.44
N VAL A 99 6.34 -34.33 -4.54
CA VAL A 99 7.44 -33.77 -5.34
C VAL A 99 7.66 -34.70 -6.53
N ASN A 100 7.41 -34.21 -7.74
CA ASN A 100 7.54 -34.99 -8.97
C ASN A 100 8.33 -34.23 -10.05
N ILE A 101 9.64 -34.41 -10.03
CA ILE A 101 10.61 -33.77 -10.91
C ILE A 101 10.81 -34.62 -12.16
N LEU A 102 10.65 -34.01 -13.34
CA LEU A 102 10.90 -34.70 -14.61
C LEU A 102 12.40 -34.75 -14.91
N THR A 103 12.83 -35.90 -15.39
CA THR A 103 14.02 -36.10 -16.21
C THR A 103 13.77 -35.53 -17.60
N GLY A 104 14.68 -34.70 -18.10
CA GLY A 104 14.58 -34.06 -19.41
C GLY A 104 14.73 -35.00 -20.62
N ASP A 105 14.82 -36.32 -20.41
CA ASP A 105 15.04 -37.30 -21.47
C ASP A 105 13.76 -38.07 -21.81
N SER A 106 13.45 -38.11 -23.11
CA SER A 106 12.30 -38.76 -23.73
C SER A 106 12.39 -40.30 -23.73
N THR A 107 12.77 -40.92 -22.61
CA THR A 107 12.69 -42.37 -22.45
C THR A 107 11.27 -42.76 -22.01
N TYR A 108 10.63 -43.57 -22.85
CA TYR A 108 9.21 -43.90 -22.96
C TYR A 108 8.49 -44.41 -21.68
N ASP A 109 9.23 -44.67 -20.60
CA ASP A 109 8.74 -45.40 -19.41
C ASP A 109 8.56 -44.53 -18.15
N GLU A 110 9.04 -43.28 -18.19
CA GLU A 110 8.83 -42.27 -17.11
C GLU A 110 7.75 -41.25 -17.48
N ALA A 111 7.52 -41.01 -18.78
CA ALA A 111 6.56 -40.01 -19.26
C ALA A 111 5.11 -40.37 -18.90
N SER A 112 4.73 -41.66 -18.90
CA SER A 112 3.37 -42.11 -18.57
C SER A 112 3.06 -42.03 -17.07
N ASP A 113 4.00 -42.49 -16.23
CA ASP A 113 3.85 -42.50 -14.77
C ASP A 113 3.95 -41.10 -14.18
N ALA A 114 4.90 -40.27 -14.62
CA ALA A 114 5.03 -38.90 -14.13
C ALA A 114 3.79 -38.05 -14.43
N ALA A 115 3.22 -38.18 -15.64
CA ALA A 115 1.96 -37.52 -15.99
C ALA A 115 0.80 -37.98 -15.11
N SER A 116 0.73 -39.28 -14.82
CA SER A 116 -0.30 -39.87 -13.97
C SER A 116 -0.21 -39.41 -12.52
N ILE A 117 1.00 -39.31 -11.94
CA ILE A 117 1.23 -38.77 -10.59
C ILE A 117 0.68 -37.34 -10.49
N ARG A 118 0.99 -36.51 -11.48
CA ARG A 118 0.54 -35.10 -11.50
C ARG A 118 -0.96 -35.00 -11.61
N SER A 119 -1.54 -35.75 -12.54
CA SER A 119 -2.99 -35.80 -12.75
C SER A 119 -3.72 -36.25 -11.48
N LEU A 120 -3.23 -37.30 -10.81
CA LEU A 120 -3.79 -37.78 -9.55
C LEU A 120 -3.65 -36.76 -8.42
N SER A 121 -2.49 -36.10 -8.30
CA SER A 121 -2.25 -35.10 -7.26
C SER A 121 -3.22 -33.91 -7.41
N VAL A 122 -3.35 -33.38 -8.62
CA VAL A 122 -4.29 -32.29 -8.94
C VAL A 122 -5.73 -32.74 -8.69
N LYS A 123 -6.11 -33.93 -9.16
CA LYS A 123 -7.47 -34.48 -8.98
C LYS A 123 -7.88 -34.61 -7.51
N HIS A 124 -6.94 -34.95 -6.63
CA HIS A 124 -7.19 -35.16 -5.21
C HIS A 124 -6.84 -33.93 -4.34
N GLY A 125 -6.50 -32.79 -4.95
CA GLY A 125 -6.14 -31.58 -4.22
C GLY A 125 -4.89 -31.74 -3.34
N ILE A 126 -3.95 -32.59 -3.77
CA ILE A 126 -2.66 -32.78 -3.12
C ILE A 126 -1.66 -31.80 -3.73
N PRO A 127 -0.98 -30.96 -2.92
CA PRO A 127 0.05 -30.05 -3.40
C PRO A 127 1.14 -30.80 -4.16
N LEU A 128 1.52 -30.25 -5.33
CA LEU A 128 2.38 -30.89 -6.30
C LEU A 128 3.46 -29.92 -6.77
N TYR A 129 4.72 -30.33 -6.64
CA TYR A 129 5.88 -29.54 -7.05
C TYR A 129 6.65 -30.26 -8.14
N THR A 130 6.78 -29.60 -9.29
CA THR A 130 7.43 -30.18 -10.47
C THR A 130 8.80 -29.59 -10.77
N ASP A 131 9.18 -28.51 -10.08
CA ASP A 131 10.49 -27.90 -10.12
C ASP A 131 11.25 -28.21 -8.84
N ARG A 132 12.53 -28.58 -8.96
CA ARG A 132 13.36 -29.00 -7.83
C ARG A 132 13.67 -27.86 -6.87
N SER A 133 13.83 -26.64 -7.39
CA SER A 133 14.17 -25.44 -6.61
C SER A 133 12.96 -25.03 -5.80
N VAL A 134 11.78 -24.93 -6.45
CA VAL A 134 10.53 -24.61 -5.77
C VAL A 134 10.17 -25.67 -4.72
N ALA A 135 10.36 -26.96 -5.02
CA ALA A 135 10.12 -28.04 -4.06
C ALA A 135 11.02 -27.92 -2.83
N LYS A 136 12.31 -27.67 -3.02
CA LYS A 136 13.28 -27.51 -1.92
C LYS A 136 12.95 -26.29 -1.07
N GLU A 137 12.77 -25.13 -1.70
CA GLU A 137 12.44 -23.88 -1.01
C GLU A 137 11.14 -24.00 -0.21
N THR A 138 10.12 -24.68 -0.77
CA THR A 138 8.87 -24.95 -0.06
C THR A 138 9.11 -25.80 1.19
N ILE A 139 9.87 -26.90 1.07
CA ILE A 139 10.17 -27.76 2.23
C ILE A 139 10.97 -27.00 3.28
N GLU A 140 11.99 -26.24 2.88
CA GLU A 140 12.81 -25.44 3.79
C GLU A 140 12.00 -24.35 4.50
N LEU A 141 11.05 -23.71 3.80
CA LEU A 141 10.14 -22.74 4.38
C LEU A 141 9.23 -23.37 5.43
N VAL A 142 8.64 -24.54 5.14
CA VAL A 142 7.83 -25.29 6.11
C VAL A 142 8.64 -25.65 7.35
N LEU A 143 9.88 -26.10 7.17
CA LEU A 143 10.77 -26.43 8.29
C LEU A 143 11.09 -25.19 9.15
N SER A 144 11.44 -24.07 8.51
CA SER A 144 11.67 -22.79 9.21
C SER A 144 10.43 -22.34 10.00
N ASP A 145 9.23 -22.45 9.42
CA ASP A 145 7.99 -22.05 10.08
C ASP A 145 7.65 -22.92 11.29
N LEU A 146 7.98 -24.22 11.23
CA LEU A 146 7.84 -25.14 12.36
C LEU A 146 8.82 -24.80 13.49
N GLU A 147 10.08 -24.54 13.16
CA GLU A 147 11.11 -24.14 14.15
C GLU A 147 10.74 -22.82 14.86
N LYS A 148 10.21 -21.85 14.12
CA LYS A 148 9.74 -20.56 14.66
C LYS A 148 8.43 -20.67 15.42
N GLY A 149 7.71 -21.79 15.31
CA GLY A 149 6.39 -21.95 15.90
C GLY A 149 5.35 -21.01 15.29
N THR A 150 5.48 -20.63 14.01
CA THR A 150 4.62 -19.66 13.29
C THR A 150 3.11 -19.97 13.43
N TYR A 151 2.75 -21.25 13.50
CA TYR A 151 1.36 -21.73 13.63
C TYR A 151 0.97 -22.16 15.05
N SER A 152 1.88 -21.99 16.01
CA SER A 152 1.62 -22.24 17.43
C SER A 152 1.34 -20.92 18.13
N TYR A 153 0.13 -20.75 18.66
CA TYR A 153 -0.17 -19.61 19.51
C TYR A 153 0.33 -19.89 20.92
N LYS A 154 1.39 -19.20 21.33
CA LYS A 154 1.80 -19.05 22.72
C LYS A 154 1.92 -17.57 23.01
N ILE A 155 1.38 -17.15 24.16
CA ILE A 155 1.66 -15.81 24.67
C ILE A 155 3.13 -15.85 25.12
N ASP A 156 4.01 -15.32 24.28
CA ASP A 156 5.47 -15.39 24.45
C ASP A 156 5.93 -14.70 25.75
N ASN A 157 5.25 -13.60 26.11
CA ASN A 157 5.38 -12.91 27.38
C ASN A 157 4.00 -12.41 27.84
N ALA A 158 3.51 -12.91 28.97
CA ALA A 158 2.21 -12.52 29.53
C ALA A 158 2.16 -11.03 29.90
N ASP A 159 3.30 -10.42 30.22
CA ASP A 159 3.41 -9.01 30.62
C ASP A 159 3.55 -8.06 29.42
N ARG A 160 3.98 -8.58 28.25
CA ARG A 160 4.14 -7.79 27.01
C ARG A 160 3.84 -8.65 25.77
N PRO A 161 2.56 -8.92 25.47
CA PRO A 161 2.18 -9.69 24.28
C PRO A 161 2.61 -8.95 23.01
N TRP A 162 2.79 -9.71 21.93
CA TRP A 162 3.01 -9.13 20.61
C TRP A 162 1.88 -8.15 20.27
N ASP A 163 2.25 -6.94 19.86
CA ASP A 163 1.35 -5.87 19.47
C ASP A 163 1.83 -5.26 18.16
N LEU A 164 1.00 -5.40 17.12
CA LEU A 164 1.31 -4.95 15.78
C LEU A 164 1.56 -3.43 15.75
N ARG A 165 0.77 -2.64 16.49
CA ARG A 165 0.90 -1.18 16.54
C ARG A 165 2.26 -0.80 17.12
N THR A 166 2.63 -1.38 18.26
CA THR A 166 3.93 -1.12 18.92
C THR A 166 5.08 -1.46 17.99
N ARG A 167 5.07 -2.63 17.35
CA ARG A 167 6.14 -3.03 16.41
C ARG A 167 6.22 -2.06 15.23
N PHE A 168 5.08 -1.68 14.66
CA PHE A 168 5.04 -0.74 13.55
C PHE A 168 5.61 0.64 13.95
N LEU A 169 5.22 1.17 15.12
CA LEU A 169 5.73 2.45 15.61
C LEU A 169 7.24 2.40 15.92
N GLU A 170 7.78 1.26 16.35
CA GLU A 170 9.23 1.05 16.47
C GLU A 170 9.92 1.15 15.10
N LEU A 171 9.40 0.46 14.09
CA LEU A 171 9.92 0.49 12.71
C LEU A 171 9.92 1.89 12.10
N VAL A 172 8.87 2.67 12.36
CA VAL A 172 8.77 4.08 11.91
C VAL A 172 9.83 4.94 12.61
N ARG A 173 10.02 4.77 13.93
CA ARG A 173 11.07 5.50 14.66
C ARG A 173 12.48 5.15 14.17
N GLU A 174 12.75 3.89 13.86
CA GLU A 174 14.02 3.44 13.26
C GLU A 174 14.29 4.12 11.90
N ARG A 175 13.23 4.49 11.18
CA ARG A 175 13.29 5.22 9.90
C ARG A 175 13.28 6.75 10.05
N GLY A 176 13.39 7.24 11.28
CA GLY A 176 13.44 8.67 11.61
C GLY A 176 12.10 9.26 12.03
N GLY A 177 10.97 8.59 11.82
CA GLY A 177 9.64 9.07 12.16
C GLY A 177 8.71 9.20 10.96
N PHE A 178 7.44 9.55 11.22
CA PHE A 178 6.44 9.70 10.16
C PHE A 178 6.73 10.89 9.23
N SER A 179 6.20 10.80 8.01
CA SER A 179 6.12 11.90 7.05
C SER A 179 4.66 12.10 6.63
N ASN A 180 4.04 13.21 7.04
CA ASN A 180 2.69 13.59 6.61
C ASN A 180 2.75 14.50 5.37
N HIS A 181 2.28 14.02 4.22
CA HIS A 181 2.41 14.77 2.96
C HIS A 181 1.20 15.64 2.63
N HIS A 182 0.13 15.62 3.42
CA HIS A 182 -1.04 16.45 3.17
C HIS A 182 -1.87 16.74 4.42
N GLY A 183 -2.44 17.94 4.51
CA GLY A 183 -3.40 18.29 5.56
C GLY A 183 -4.05 19.67 5.37
N HIS A 184 -5.12 19.95 6.11
CA HIS A 184 -5.82 21.27 6.11
C HIS A 184 -5.91 21.86 7.52
N PHE A 185 -4.82 22.42 8.00
CA PHE A 185 -4.69 22.81 9.40
C PHE A 185 -5.37 24.14 9.73
N ASP A 186 -5.61 25.00 8.74
CA ASP A 186 -6.42 26.21 8.86
C ASP A 186 -7.91 25.92 9.07
N LYS A 187 -8.34 24.67 8.85
CA LYS A 187 -9.71 24.18 9.07
C LYS A 187 -9.81 23.24 10.26
N ALA A 188 -8.68 22.85 10.83
CA ALA A 188 -8.65 21.87 11.91
C ALA A 188 -9.43 22.36 13.13
N TYR A 189 -10.09 21.43 13.82
CA TYR A 189 -10.81 21.63 15.07
C TYR A 189 -11.94 22.68 15.01
N LEU A 190 -12.59 22.82 13.85
CA LEU A 190 -13.80 23.63 13.71
C LEU A 190 -15.05 22.92 14.23
N ILE A 191 -15.00 21.60 14.38
CA ILE A 191 -16.15 20.83 14.85
C ILE A 191 -16.44 21.11 16.34
N SER A 192 -17.71 21.31 16.66
CA SER A 192 -18.23 21.50 18.01
C SER A 192 -19.51 20.68 18.19
N PRO A 193 -19.95 20.42 19.43
CA PRO A 193 -21.23 19.75 19.67
C PRO A 193 -22.42 20.41 18.95
N GLU A 194 -22.40 21.73 18.81
CA GLU A 194 -23.47 22.52 18.18
C GLU A 194 -23.48 22.39 16.66
N ASN A 195 -22.32 22.26 16.03
CA ASN A 195 -22.20 22.21 14.57
C ASN A 195 -21.96 20.79 14.02
N LEU A 196 -21.77 19.77 14.89
CA LEU A 196 -21.54 18.37 14.47
C LEU A 196 -22.61 17.85 13.51
N ALA A 197 -23.87 18.21 13.75
CA ALA A 197 -24.99 17.81 12.89
C ALA A 197 -24.88 18.36 11.45
N LEU A 198 -24.08 19.40 11.22
CA LEU A 198 -23.81 19.91 9.88
C LEU A 198 -22.89 18.97 9.07
N GLY A 199 -22.13 18.10 9.74
CA GLY A 199 -21.26 17.12 9.10
C GLY A 199 -22.00 16.09 8.24
N PHE A 200 -23.33 15.93 8.41
CA PHE A 200 -24.18 15.04 7.58
C PHE A 200 -24.50 15.61 6.18
N ALA A 201 -24.18 16.88 5.93
CA ALA A 201 -24.45 17.53 4.65
C ALA A 201 -23.60 16.96 3.50
N ASP A 202 -24.06 17.11 2.26
CA ASP A 202 -23.27 16.80 1.06
C ASP A 202 -22.14 17.81 0.86
N MET A 203 -21.11 17.45 0.08
CA MET A 203 -19.89 18.24 -0.10
C MET A 203 -20.18 19.69 -0.54
N GLU A 204 -21.09 19.88 -1.50
CA GLU A 204 -21.47 21.22 -1.97
C GLU A 204 -22.08 22.09 -0.86
N LYS A 205 -22.95 21.50 -0.04
CA LYS A 205 -23.58 22.19 1.08
C LYS A 205 -22.57 22.48 2.21
N LYS A 206 -21.61 21.58 2.44
CA LYS A 206 -20.50 21.83 3.37
C LYS A 206 -19.68 23.04 2.93
N TRP A 207 -19.45 23.21 1.62
CA TRP A 207 -18.75 24.40 1.10
C TRP A 207 -19.49 25.70 1.39
N GLU A 208 -20.81 25.74 1.21
CA GLU A 208 -21.62 26.92 1.55
C GLU A 208 -21.55 27.25 3.05
N LEU A 209 -21.69 26.24 3.90
CA LEU A 209 -21.57 26.40 5.35
C LEU A 209 -20.19 26.91 5.77
N TYR A 210 -19.15 26.39 5.11
CA TYR A 210 -17.78 26.78 5.37
C TYR A 210 -17.52 28.25 5.02
N ARG A 211 -18.19 28.81 3.99
CA ARG A 211 -18.11 30.26 3.68
C ARG A 211 -18.49 31.12 4.88
N HIS A 212 -19.59 30.79 5.57
CA HIS A 212 -20.00 31.52 6.77
C HIS A 212 -19.06 31.35 7.96
N LEU A 213 -18.41 30.19 8.09
CA LEU A 213 -17.42 29.98 9.14
C LEU A 213 -16.16 30.82 8.89
N LYS A 214 -15.62 30.81 7.66
CA LYS A 214 -14.37 31.54 7.35
C LYS A 214 -14.51 33.06 7.48
N GLU A 215 -15.69 33.63 7.24
CA GLU A 215 -15.94 35.06 7.47
C GLU A 215 -15.61 35.50 8.91
N ASN A 216 -15.73 34.59 9.88
CA ASN A 216 -15.53 34.87 11.29
C ASN A 216 -14.11 34.54 11.81
N TYR A 217 -13.19 34.09 10.95
CA TYR A 217 -11.84 33.72 11.40
C TYR A 217 -11.08 34.93 11.91
N THR A 218 -10.44 34.77 13.07
CA THR A 218 -9.40 35.69 13.55
C THR A 218 -8.01 35.12 13.25
N HIS A 219 -6.99 35.97 13.26
CA HIS A 219 -5.60 35.51 13.07
C HIS A 219 -5.17 34.61 14.21
N GLU A 220 -5.54 34.97 15.43
CA GLU A 220 -5.26 34.24 16.66
C GLU A 220 -5.87 32.83 16.64
N ASP A 221 -7.13 32.70 16.22
CA ASP A 221 -7.80 31.39 16.11
C ASP A 221 -7.15 30.49 15.06
N LEU A 222 -6.68 31.07 13.94
CA LEU A 222 -5.97 30.34 12.90
C LEU A 222 -4.60 29.85 13.42
N VAL A 223 -3.84 30.72 14.07
CA VAL A 223 -2.53 30.37 14.66
C VAL A 223 -2.69 29.25 15.69
N GLU A 224 -3.71 29.33 16.56
CA GLU A 224 -3.97 28.30 17.58
C GLU A 224 -4.32 26.95 16.94
N ARG A 225 -5.27 26.92 15.99
CA ARG A 225 -5.73 25.67 15.35
C ARG A 225 -4.62 25.02 14.52
N ILE A 226 -3.87 25.81 13.75
CA ILE A 226 -2.73 25.32 12.98
C ILE A 226 -1.64 24.79 13.92
N SER A 227 -1.33 25.51 15.01
CA SER A 227 -0.34 25.07 16.02
C SER A 227 -0.75 23.75 16.68
N ARG A 228 -2.03 23.61 17.04
CA ARG A 228 -2.56 22.39 17.67
C ARG A 228 -2.48 21.18 16.73
N ALA A 229 -2.84 21.37 15.46
CA ALA A 229 -2.76 20.31 14.46
C ALA A 229 -1.31 19.88 14.21
N LEU A 230 -0.41 20.85 14.02
CA LEU A 230 1.01 20.57 13.83
C LEU A 230 1.65 19.93 15.06
N GLN A 231 1.30 20.37 16.28
CA GLN A 231 1.79 19.77 17.52
C GLN A 231 1.32 18.31 17.65
N THR A 232 0.07 18.00 17.26
CA THR A 232 -0.43 16.62 17.22
C THR A 232 0.44 15.73 16.31
N VAL A 233 0.85 16.23 15.15
CA VAL A 233 1.73 15.52 14.21
C VAL A 233 3.16 15.39 14.76
N VAL A 234 3.68 16.42 15.43
CA VAL A 234 5.00 16.41 16.09
C VAL A 234 5.05 15.41 17.24
N ASP A 235 4.02 15.33 18.06
CA ASP A 235 3.96 14.43 19.23
C ASP A 235 4.01 12.94 18.84
N GLN A 236 3.67 12.63 17.59
CA GLN A 236 3.78 11.29 17.00
C GLN A 236 5.20 10.97 16.48
N GLY A 237 6.14 11.91 16.59
CA GLY A 237 7.52 11.76 16.11
C GLY A 237 7.70 12.06 14.62
N SER A 238 6.76 12.73 13.97
CA SER A 238 6.87 13.08 12.55
C SER A 238 8.01 14.05 12.30
N GLN A 239 8.79 13.82 11.23
CA GLN A 239 9.91 14.69 10.83
C GLN A 239 9.51 15.71 9.76
N TYR A 240 8.41 15.42 9.07
CA TYR A 240 7.96 16.18 7.93
C TYR A 240 6.43 16.27 7.92
N CYS A 241 5.93 17.48 7.62
CA CYS A 241 4.50 17.73 7.49
C CYS A 241 4.24 18.77 6.39
N ARG A 242 3.23 18.54 5.55
CA ARG A 242 2.63 19.58 4.71
C ARG A 242 1.22 19.90 5.14
N THR A 243 0.81 21.15 4.92
CA THR A 243 -0.60 21.55 4.94
C THR A 243 -0.90 22.50 3.80
N MET A 244 -2.14 22.56 3.35
CA MET A 244 -2.66 23.63 2.52
C MET A 244 -3.59 24.52 3.35
N VAL A 245 -3.56 25.81 3.07
CA VAL A 245 -4.44 26.80 3.70
C VAL A 245 -5.20 27.60 2.66
N ASP A 246 -6.42 28.01 2.97
CA ASP A 246 -7.26 28.72 2.02
C ASP A 246 -6.73 30.13 1.71
N ALA A 247 -6.83 30.54 0.44
CA ALA A 247 -6.73 31.94 0.05
C ALA A 247 -7.71 32.24 -1.09
N ASP A 248 -8.66 33.12 -0.81
CA ASP A 248 -9.72 33.49 -1.74
C ASP A 248 -10.29 34.88 -1.40
N SER A 249 -11.26 35.34 -2.18
CA SER A 249 -11.89 36.66 -2.02
C SER A 249 -12.62 36.87 -0.68
N ILE A 250 -12.98 35.80 0.04
CA ILE A 250 -13.70 35.89 1.32
C ILE A 250 -12.73 36.03 2.49
N ILE A 251 -11.69 35.19 2.55
CA ILE A 251 -10.75 35.16 3.68
C ILE A 251 -9.46 35.98 3.44
N GLY A 252 -9.17 36.30 2.18
CA GLY A 252 -7.94 36.99 1.78
C GLY A 252 -6.70 36.18 2.16
N LEU A 253 -5.69 36.85 2.72
CA LEU A 253 -4.39 36.28 3.07
C LEU A 253 -4.26 35.85 4.53
N LYS A 254 -5.34 35.92 5.32
CA LYS A 254 -5.29 35.65 6.76
C LYS A 254 -4.75 34.24 7.09
N PRO A 255 -5.17 33.15 6.41
CA PRO A 255 -4.69 31.81 6.73
C PRO A 255 -3.20 31.61 6.41
N ILE A 256 -2.71 32.14 5.29
CA ILE A 256 -1.29 32.03 4.94
C ILE A 256 -0.39 32.82 5.89
N HIS A 257 -0.81 33.99 6.36
CA HIS A 257 -0.06 34.73 7.39
C HIS A 257 0.01 33.97 8.71
N ALA A 258 -1.10 33.39 9.18
CA ALA A 258 -1.12 32.57 10.38
C ALA A 258 -0.24 31.31 10.22
N ALA A 259 -0.31 30.63 9.08
CA ALA A 259 0.48 29.43 8.81
C ALA A 259 1.99 29.72 8.80
N VAL A 260 2.43 30.82 8.15
CA VAL A 260 3.84 31.24 8.13
C VAL A 260 4.35 31.55 9.55
N GLU A 261 3.52 32.17 10.39
CA GLU A 261 3.87 32.39 11.78
C GLU A 261 4.07 31.07 12.55
N VAL A 262 3.15 30.11 12.37
CA VAL A 262 3.29 28.79 13.00
C VAL A 262 4.51 28.04 12.47
N LYS A 263 4.81 28.13 11.18
CA LYS A 263 6.02 27.55 10.59
C LYS A 263 7.29 28.05 11.27
N GLU A 264 7.38 29.35 11.53
CA GLU A 264 8.53 29.92 12.26
C GLU A 264 8.59 29.42 13.72
N ARG A 265 7.44 29.31 14.41
CA ARG A 265 7.38 28.79 15.80
C ARG A 265 7.83 27.33 15.92
N PHE A 266 7.69 26.54 14.86
CA PHE A 266 7.97 25.10 14.85
C PHE A 266 9.23 24.71 14.06
N LYS A 267 10.00 25.67 13.54
CA LYS A 267 11.15 25.42 12.66
C LYS A 267 12.21 24.47 13.23
N ASP A 268 12.38 24.46 14.55
CA ASP A 268 13.37 23.64 15.25
C ASP A 268 12.81 22.24 15.64
N LYS A 269 11.52 21.99 15.39
CA LYS A 269 10.84 20.74 15.76
C LYS A 269 10.53 19.85 14.56
N ILE A 270 10.17 20.42 13.41
CA ILE A 270 9.71 19.68 12.24
C ILE A 270 9.91 20.49 10.95
N ARG A 271 10.16 19.81 9.83
CA ARG A 271 10.07 20.44 8.51
C ARG A 271 8.58 20.58 8.14
N PHE A 272 8.08 21.81 8.23
CA PHE A 272 6.70 22.14 7.89
C PHE A 272 6.64 22.97 6.61
N GLU A 273 5.87 22.50 5.62
CA GLU A 273 5.65 23.22 4.36
C GLU A 273 4.18 23.57 4.17
N ILE A 274 3.93 24.74 3.61
CA ILE A 274 2.61 25.34 3.46
C ILE A 274 2.30 25.53 1.99
N GLY A 275 1.13 25.05 1.57
CA GLY A 275 0.54 25.32 0.26
C GLY A 275 -0.70 26.20 0.35
N VAL A 276 -1.19 26.63 -0.81
CA VAL A 276 -2.42 27.45 -0.90
C VAL A 276 -3.52 26.66 -1.57
N GLN A 277 -4.67 26.48 -0.93
CA GLN A 277 -5.84 25.86 -1.54
C GLN A 277 -6.78 26.93 -2.14
N PRO A 278 -7.11 26.89 -3.44
CA PRO A 278 -8.05 27.82 -4.06
C PRO A 278 -9.50 27.35 -3.88
N LEU A 279 -10.05 27.45 -2.67
CA LEU A 279 -11.36 26.89 -2.35
C LEU A 279 -12.53 27.58 -3.09
N GLU A 280 -12.37 28.80 -3.59
CA GLU A 280 -13.36 29.47 -4.47
C GLU A 280 -12.99 29.40 -5.96
N GLY A 281 -12.04 28.54 -6.34
CA GLY A 281 -11.49 28.48 -7.70
C GLY A 281 -10.51 29.62 -8.00
N VAL A 282 -10.01 29.63 -9.24
CA VAL A 282 -9.03 30.61 -9.74
C VAL A 282 -9.49 31.33 -11.01
N LEU A 283 -10.70 31.05 -11.51
CA LEU A 283 -11.24 31.77 -12.67
C LEU A 283 -11.83 33.14 -12.30
N ASP A 284 -12.40 33.27 -11.10
CA ASP A 284 -12.81 34.56 -10.57
C ASP A 284 -11.59 35.46 -10.29
N GLU A 285 -11.60 36.69 -10.78
CA GLU A 285 -10.44 37.58 -10.71
C GLU A 285 -10.10 37.99 -9.28
N ALA A 286 -11.10 38.21 -8.43
CA ALA A 286 -10.89 38.63 -7.05
C ALA A 286 -10.26 37.49 -6.23
N SER A 287 -10.79 36.27 -6.36
CA SER A 287 -10.22 35.07 -5.73
C SER A 287 -8.84 34.74 -6.28
N ARG A 288 -8.64 34.81 -7.61
CA ARG A 288 -7.33 34.58 -8.24
C ARG A 288 -6.25 35.52 -7.73
N LYS A 289 -6.59 36.79 -7.53
CA LYS A 289 -5.64 37.78 -6.98
C LYS A 289 -5.16 37.37 -5.58
N GLN A 290 -6.09 36.95 -4.70
CA GLN A 290 -5.72 36.50 -3.35
C GLN A 290 -4.89 35.21 -3.39
N TYR A 291 -5.26 34.27 -4.26
CA TYR A 291 -4.51 33.04 -4.49
C TYR A 291 -3.06 33.32 -4.91
N ILE A 292 -2.83 34.17 -5.92
CA ILE A 292 -1.48 34.48 -6.41
C ILE A 292 -0.64 35.16 -5.32
N GLU A 293 -1.20 36.11 -4.56
CA GLU A 293 -0.48 36.77 -3.47
C GLU A 293 -0.13 35.78 -2.34
N ALA A 294 -1.04 34.87 -1.99
CA ALA A 294 -0.75 33.82 -1.02
C ALA A 294 0.32 32.85 -1.53
N CYS A 295 0.29 32.47 -2.81
CA CYS A 295 1.27 31.59 -3.43
C CYS A 295 2.69 32.19 -3.40
N LYS A 296 2.85 33.51 -3.36
CA LYS A 296 4.17 34.15 -3.16
C LYS A 296 4.75 33.86 -1.78
N LEU A 297 3.91 33.73 -0.76
CA LEU A 297 4.29 33.48 0.64
C LEU A 297 4.42 31.99 0.97
N ALA A 298 3.69 31.13 0.25
CA ALA A 298 3.67 29.67 0.45
C ALA A 298 4.92 28.95 -0.08
N ASP A 299 5.13 27.69 0.28
CA ASP A 299 6.20 26.84 -0.26
C ASP A 299 5.82 26.22 -1.61
N PHE A 300 4.52 25.97 -1.83
CA PHE A 300 4.00 25.39 -3.07
C PHE A 300 2.62 25.96 -3.44
N CYS A 301 2.27 25.85 -4.72
CA CYS A 301 0.99 26.29 -5.26
C CYS A 301 -0.02 25.15 -5.22
N GLY A 302 -1.27 25.43 -4.86
CA GLY A 302 -2.32 24.43 -4.87
C GLY A 302 -3.32 24.54 -6.00
N GLY A 303 -4.03 23.45 -6.30
CA GLY A 303 -5.12 23.43 -7.27
C GLY A 303 -6.32 22.62 -6.76
N LEU A 304 -7.51 23.00 -7.22
CA LEU A 304 -8.78 22.33 -6.98
C LEU A 304 -9.68 22.50 -8.23
N PRO A 305 -9.38 21.81 -9.35
CA PRO A 305 -10.05 21.98 -10.64
C PRO A 305 -11.57 21.78 -10.56
N SER A 306 -12.04 20.96 -9.63
CA SER A 306 -13.47 20.72 -9.39
C SER A 306 -14.26 21.98 -9.01
N ARG A 307 -13.61 23.06 -8.56
CA ARG A 307 -14.28 24.34 -8.28
C ARG A 307 -14.61 25.16 -9.51
N ASP A 308 -13.89 24.93 -10.60
CA ASP A 308 -13.99 25.72 -11.83
C ASP A 308 -14.62 24.92 -12.98
N ARG A 309 -15.31 23.81 -12.67
CA ARG A 309 -16.02 23.01 -13.68
C ARG A 309 -17.03 23.86 -14.45
N PRO A 310 -17.19 23.63 -15.77
CA PRO A 310 -16.54 22.62 -16.62
C PRO A 310 -15.26 23.15 -17.31
N GLN A 311 -14.52 24.05 -16.65
CA GLN A 311 -13.29 24.65 -17.17
C GLN A 311 -12.06 24.22 -16.35
N GLU A 312 -12.02 22.95 -15.96
CA GLU A 312 -10.95 22.32 -15.16
C GLU A 312 -9.57 22.51 -15.80
N GLU A 313 -9.48 22.46 -17.13
CA GLU A 313 -8.23 22.65 -17.86
C GLU A 313 -7.64 24.05 -17.62
N LYS A 314 -8.48 25.09 -17.68
CA LYS A 314 -8.07 26.48 -17.46
C LYS A 314 -7.65 26.73 -16.01
N HIS A 315 -8.28 26.04 -15.06
CA HIS A 315 -7.84 26.08 -13.67
C HIS A 315 -6.41 25.60 -13.55
N LEU A 316 -6.10 24.43 -14.13
CA LEU A 316 -4.76 23.86 -14.08
C LEU A 316 -3.73 24.73 -14.82
N ASP A 317 -4.11 25.34 -15.94
CA ASP A 317 -3.26 26.30 -16.65
C ASP A 317 -2.81 27.45 -15.73
N ILE A 318 -3.77 28.11 -15.07
CA ILE A 318 -3.47 29.24 -14.17
C ILE A 318 -2.58 28.81 -13.01
N VAL A 319 -2.87 27.66 -12.39
CA VAL A 319 -2.09 27.13 -11.27
C VAL A 319 -0.66 26.80 -11.71
N MET A 320 -0.48 26.12 -12.84
CA MET A 320 0.83 25.71 -13.35
C MET A 320 1.65 26.91 -13.84
N GLU A 321 1.03 27.88 -14.53
CA GLU A 321 1.68 29.14 -14.92
C GLU A 321 2.16 29.91 -13.69
N THR A 322 1.30 30.10 -12.70
CA THR A 322 1.64 30.77 -11.44
C THR A 322 2.82 30.08 -10.76
N ALA A 323 2.80 28.74 -10.67
CA ALA A 323 3.88 27.98 -10.06
C ALA A 323 5.20 28.05 -10.84
N LYS A 324 5.16 28.13 -12.18
CA LYS A 324 6.34 28.34 -13.01
C LYS A 324 6.95 29.71 -12.80
N GLU A 325 6.12 30.76 -12.81
CA GLU A 325 6.57 32.14 -12.56
C GLU A 325 7.22 32.29 -11.18
N LEU A 326 6.68 31.62 -10.16
CA LEU A 326 7.20 31.64 -8.80
C LEU A 326 8.31 30.61 -8.53
N ASN A 327 8.61 29.75 -9.51
CA ASN A 327 9.49 28.60 -9.37
C ASN A 327 9.15 27.67 -8.17
N LYS A 328 7.87 27.32 -8.03
CA LYS A 328 7.35 26.48 -6.95
C LYS A 328 6.81 25.13 -7.44
N MET A 329 6.65 24.19 -6.52
CA MET A 329 5.97 22.91 -6.77
C MET A 329 4.44 23.12 -6.84
N VAL A 330 3.72 22.12 -7.33
CA VAL A 330 2.25 22.14 -7.43
C VAL A 330 1.65 20.92 -6.73
N GLU A 331 0.59 21.12 -5.94
CA GLU A 331 -0.25 20.05 -5.41
C GLU A 331 -1.72 20.27 -5.77
N VAL A 332 -2.39 19.27 -6.32
CA VAL A 332 -3.75 19.43 -6.84
C VAL A 332 -4.68 18.35 -6.27
N HIS A 333 -5.77 18.76 -5.66
CA HIS A 333 -6.87 17.85 -5.30
C HIS A 333 -7.56 17.33 -6.56
N VAL A 334 -7.51 16.01 -6.78
CA VAL A 334 -8.06 15.35 -7.97
C VAL A 334 -8.89 14.12 -7.61
N ASP A 335 -9.92 13.85 -8.40
CA ASP A 335 -10.64 12.58 -8.40
C ASP A 335 -11.22 12.20 -7.02
N GLN A 336 -11.87 13.18 -6.38
CA GLN A 336 -12.35 13.08 -5.01
C GLN A 336 -13.72 12.42 -4.85
N GLU A 337 -14.47 12.11 -5.91
CA GLU A 337 -15.89 11.73 -5.75
C GLU A 337 -16.14 10.22 -5.73
N ASN A 338 -15.08 9.40 -5.79
CA ASN A 338 -15.20 7.95 -5.89
C ASN A 338 -16.09 7.53 -7.09
N ASN A 339 -15.86 8.19 -8.23
CA ASN A 339 -16.71 8.18 -9.42
C ASN A 339 -15.89 7.74 -10.65
N PRO A 340 -16.21 6.60 -11.30
CA PRO A 340 -15.42 6.09 -12.42
C PRO A 340 -15.35 7.02 -13.63
N PHE A 341 -16.22 8.03 -13.73
CA PHE A 341 -16.25 8.98 -14.83
C PHE A 341 -15.37 10.23 -14.63
N GLN A 342 -14.83 10.44 -13.41
CA GLN A 342 -13.85 11.51 -13.19
C GLN A 342 -12.51 11.17 -13.85
N HIS A 343 -11.81 12.18 -14.35
CA HIS A 343 -10.58 12.04 -15.13
C HIS A 343 -9.56 13.12 -14.75
N GLU A 344 -9.65 13.66 -13.53
CA GLU A 344 -8.83 14.78 -13.08
C GLU A 344 -7.36 14.35 -12.87
N THR A 345 -7.09 13.12 -12.42
CA THR A 345 -5.70 12.60 -12.34
C THR A 345 -5.07 12.48 -13.72
N GLU A 346 -5.82 11.99 -14.71
CA GLU A 346 -5.35 11.92 -16.10
C GLU A 346 -5.09 13.31 -16.66
N LEU A 347 -6.05 14.23 -16.49
CA LEU A 347 -5.91 15.60 -16.93
C LEU A 347 -4.69 16.28 -16.30
N LEU A 348 -4.48 16.11 -14.99
CA LEU A 348 -3.31 16.64 -14.28
C LEU A 348 -1.99 16.16 -14.91
N CYS A 349 -1.90 14.88 -15.28
CA CYS A 349 -0.72 14.34 -15.94
C CYS A 349 -0.50 14.95 -17.32
N LEU A 350 -1.56 15.12 -18.11
CA LEU A 350 -1.48 15.73 -19.44
C LEU A 350 -1.03 17.20 -19.34
N LYS A 351 -1.64 17.99 -18.46
CA LYS A 351 -1.26 19.39 -18.23
C LYS A 351 0.17 19.50 -17.68
N THR A 352 0.60 18.58 -16.82
CA THR A 352 1.99 18.54 -16.32
C THR A 352 2.98 18.41 -17.47
N ILE A 353 2.68 17.54 -18.45
CA ILE A 353 3.53 17.36 -19.64
C ILE A 353 3.49 18.60 -20.54
N GLU A 354 2.30 19.14 -20.78
CA GLU A 354 2.08 20.35 -21.60
C GLU A 354 2.87 21.55 -21.06
N HIS A 355 2.87 21.73 -19.74
CA HIS A 355 3.54 22.85 -19.08
C HIS A 355 5.04 22.61 -18.81
N GLY A 356 5.55 21.39 -19.07
CA GLY A 356 6.95 21.03 -18.80
C GLY A 356 7.28 20.98 -17.31
N MET A 357 6.35 20.51 -16.48
CA MET A 357 6.46 20.50 -15.01
C MET A 357 6.67 19.09 -14.42
N GLN A 358 7.14 18.14 -15.22
CA GLN A 358 7.45 16.78 -14.76
C GLN A 358 8.36 16.81 -13.52
N GLY A 359 8.06 15.97 -12.53
CA GLY A 359 8.79 15.91 -11.25
C GLY A 359 8.40 17.00 -10.25
N ARG A 360 7.61 18.01 -10.66
CA ARG A 360 7.22 19.16 -9.82
C ARG A 360 5.75 19.18 -9.38
N VAL A 361 4.96 18.23 -9.85
CA VAL A 361 3.51 18.19 -9.64
C VAL A 361 3.11 16.97 -8.82
N TYR A 362 2.14 17.16 -7.93
CA TYR A 362 1.48 16.10 -7.16
C TYR A 362 -0.03 16.18 -7.31
N GLY A 363 -0.67 15.02 -7.45
CA GLY A 363 -2.12 14.86 -7.27
C GLY A 363 -2.42 14.39 -5.84
N ILE A 364 -3.50 14.89 -5.24
CA ILE A 364 -4.01 14.45 -3.94
C ILE A 364 -5.26 13.62 -4.18
N HIS A 365 -5.35 12.49 -3.47
CA HIS A 365 -6.42 11.49 -3.44
C HIS A 365 -6.46 10.46 -4.56
N SER A 366 -6.71 10.88 -5.81
CA SER A 366 -6.87 9.93 -6.94
C SER A 366 -7.83 8.76 -6.65
N ILE A 367 -8.89 8.99 -5.86
CA ILE A 367 -9.79 7.93 -5.37
C ILE A 367 -10.56 7.32 -6.54
N SER A 368 -11.09 8.17 -7.42
CA SER A 368 -11.88 7.75 -8.57
C SER A 368 -11.10 6.89 -9.57
N VAL A 369 -9.77 6.88 -9.51
CA VAL A 369 -8.97 5.93 -10.31
C VAL A 369 -9.30 4.49 -9.89
N SER A 370 -9.41 4.20 -8.59
CA SER A 370 -9.78 2.86 -8.10
C SER A 370 -11.19 2.41 -8.48
N ALA A 371 -12.08 3.34 -8.85
CA ALA A 371 -13.43 3.04 -9.30
C ALA A 371 -13.48 2.56 -10.76
N LYS A 372 -12.42 2.80 -11.54
CA LYS A 372 -12.31 2.44 -12.96
C LYS A 372 -11.94 0.97 -13.15
N ASP A 373 -12.19 0.45 -14.35
CA ASP A 373 -11.72 -0.87 -14.76
C ASP A 373 -10.18 -1.00 -14.66
N GLU A 374 -9.70 -2.22 -14.43
CA GLU A 374 -8.28 -2.49 -14.17
C GLU A 374 -7.34 -1.97 -15.28
N SER A 375 -7.75 -2.10 -16.55
CA SER A 375 -6.97 -1.60 -17.68
C SER A 375 -6.86 -0.07 -17.70
N GLU A 376 -7.92 0.64 -17.29
CA GLU A 376 -7.88 2.10 -17.19
C GLU A 376 -7.05 2.57 -16.00
N GLN A 377 -7.10 1.83 -14.89
CA GLN A 377 -6.18 2.07 -13.77
C GLN A 377 -4.72 1.94 -14.22
N ASP A 378 -4.38 0.86 -14.93
CA ASP A 378 -3.02 0.61 -15.40
C ASP A 378 -2.55 1.72 -16.35
N ARG A 379 -3.40 2.12 -17.30
CA ARG A 379 -3.12 3.21 -18.23
C ARG A 379 -2.85 4.53 -17.51
N ILE A 380 -3.67 4.88 -16.50
CA ILE A 380 -3.50 6.11 -15.71
C ILE A 380 -2.22 6.03 -14.87
N VAL A 381 -1.93 4.89 -14.25
CA VAL A 381 -0.71 4.68 -13.44
C VAL A 381 0.55 4.82 -14.30
N GLU A 382 0.56 4.26 -15.52
CA GLU A 382 1.65 4.45 -16.49
C GLU A 382 1.78 5.93 -16.91
N LEU A 383 0.66 6.63 -17.07
CA LEU A 383 0.67 8.05 -17.40
C LEU A 383 1.22 8.89 -16.24
N CYS A 384 0.85 8.62 -14.99
CA CYS A 384 1.43 9.26 -13.81
C CYS A 384 2.95 9.10 -13.78
N LYS A 385 3.45 7.88 -14.08
CA LYS A 385 4.88 7.60 -14.17
C LYS A 385 5.55 8.39 -15.29
N LYS A 386 4.96 8.42 -16.48
CA LYS A 386 5.48 9.15 -17.65
C LYS A 386 5.51 10.66 -17.44
N ALA A 387 4.49 11.20 -16.79
CA ALA A 387 4.40 12.62 -16.44
C ALA A 387 5.25 12.98 -15.21
N ASP A 388 5.82 11.98 -14.52
CA ASP A 388 6.48 12.13 -13.22
C ASP A 388 5.64 12.95 -12.23
N VAL A 389 4.34 12.64 -12.17
CA VAL A 389 3.40 13.20 -11.21
C VAL A 389 3.41 12.33 -9.96
N GLY A 390 3.64 12.94 -8.80
CA GLY A 390 3.51 12.25 -7.52
C GLY A 390 2.06 12.15 -7.09
N ILE A 391 1.69 11.15 -6.28
CA ILE A 391 0.32 10.98 -5.79
C ILE A 391 0.34 10.87 -4.27
N VAL A 392 -0.40 11.74 -3.58
CA VAL A 392 -0.62 11.62 -2.13
C VAL A 392 -1.99 11.02 -1.90
N ILE A 393 -2.05 9.92 -1.14
CA ILE A 393 -3.30 9.29 -0.75
C ILE A 393 -3.55 9.60 0.72
N CYS A 394 -4.78 10.01 1.03
CA CYS A 394 -5.26 10.23 2.38
C CYS A 394 -6.30 9.14 2.68
N PRO A 395 -5.90 7.99 3.27
CA PRO A 395 -6.75 6.80 3.37
C PRO A 395 -8.12 7.02 4.00
N SER A 396 -8.24 7.89 5.01
CA SER A 396 -9.51 8.15 5.68
C SER A 396 -10.41 9.16 4.96
N ALA A 397 -9.83 10.10 4.19
CA ALA A 397 -10.50 11.29 3.64
C ALA A 397 -11.79 10.99 2.87
N ALA A 398 -11.83 9.89 2.13
CA ALA A 398 -12.93 9.56 1.24
C ALA A 398 -13.97 8.60 1.83
N LEU A 399 -13.69 8.02 3.00
CA LEU A 399 -14.60 7.06 3.63
C LEU A 399 -15.91 7.71 4.10
N SER A 400 -15.89 9.01 4.42
CA SER A 400 -17.05 9.75 4.93
C SER A 400 -17.98 10.27 3.84
N MET A 401 -17.58 10.16 2.56
CA MET A 401 -18.34 10.72 1.45
C MET A 401 -19.62 9.94 1.20
N LYS A 402 -20.68 10.64 0.81
CA LYS A 402 -21.92 9.97 0.45
C LYS A 402 -21.74 9.18 -0.85
N GLN A 403 -22.30 7.98 -0.86
CA GLN A 403 -22.33 7.14 -2.05
C GLN A 403 -23.15 7.82 -3.14
N LEU A 404 -22.60 7.87 -4.35
CA LEU A 404 -23.32 8.35 -5.51
C LEU A 404 -24.48 7.39 -5.85
N PRO A 405 -25.60 7.88 -6.41
CA PRO A 405 -26.75 7.05 -6.79
C PRO A 405 -26.46 6.24 -8.07
N MET A 406 -25.42 5.41 -8.03
CA MET A 406 -24.95 4.57 -9.13
C MET A 406 -24.78 3.11 -8.67
N GLN A 407 -24.85 2.18 -9.62
CA GLN A 407 -24.54 0.77 -9.40
C GLN A 407 -23.21 0.46 -10.10
N GLY A 408 -22.30 -0.21 -9.40
CA GLY A 408 -20.97 -0.56 -9.91
C GLY A 408 -20.34 -1.68 -9.08
N PRO A 409 -19.20 -2.22 -9.50
CA PRO A 409 -18.45 -3.18 -8.69
C PRO A 409 -18.09 -2.55 -7.35
N LEU A 410 -18.10 -3.36 -6.28
CA LEU A 410 -17.72 -2.89 -4.95
C LEU A 410 -16.21 -2.68 -4.90
N HIS A 411 -15.80 -1.49 -4.46
CA HIS A 411 -14.41 -1.17 -4.17
C HIS A 411 -14.33 -0.28 -2.92
N ASN A 412 -13.15 -0.22 -2.31
CA ASN A 412 -12.90 0.70 -1.20
C ASN A 412 -12.71 2.12 -1.73
N SER A 413 -13.19 3.12 -0.98
CA SER A 413 -13.02 4.54 -1.29
C SER A 413 -11.61 5.01 -0.94
N ILE A 414 -10.60 4.50 -1.64
CA ILE A 414 -9.19 4.85 -1.50
C ILE A 414 -8.51 4.81 -2.87
N GLY A 415 -7.58 5.72 -3.16
CA GLY A 415 -6.81 5.67 -4.41
C GLY A 415 -5.90 4.43 -4.49
N PRO A 416 -5.39 4.06 -5.68
CA PRO A 416 -4.74 2.78 -5.92
C PRO A 416 -3.28 2.75 -5.42
N PHE A 417 -3.06 3.00 -4.13
CA PHE A 417 -1.75 3.24 -3.50
C PHE A 417 -0.71 2.17 -3.81
N VAL A 418 -1.04 0.90 -3.55
CA VAL A 418 -0.11 -0.22 -3.76
C VAL A 418 0.22 -0.39 -5.25
N LYS A 419 -0.77 -0.20 -6.15
CA LYS A 419 -0.55 -0.26 -7.59
C LYS A 419 0.39 0.85 -8.06
N LEU A 420 0.20 2.08 -7.57
CA LEU A 420 1.08 3.22 -7.85
C LEU A 420 2.51 2.98 -7.35
N LYS A 421 2.69 2.53 -6.10
CA LYS A 421 4.00 2.17 -5.52
C LYS A 421 4.70 1.09 -6.33
N ASN A 422 4.01 0.00 -6.68
CA ASN A 422 4.58 -1.10 -7.45
C ASN A 422 4.98 -0.69 -8.87
N ALA A 423 4.28 0.29 -9.46
CA ALA A 423 4.65 0.85 -10.76
C ALA A 423 5.86 1.80 -10.69
N GLY A 424 6.27 2.21 -9.49
CA GLY A 424 7.34 3.19 -9.27
C GLY A 424 6.88 4.63 -9.41
N VAL A 425 5.59 4.91 -9.20
CA VAL A 425 5.08 6.30 -9.08
C VAL A 425 5.47 6.84 -7.70
N ARG A 426 5.81 8.14 -7.63
CA ARG A 426 6.14 8.82 -6.37
C ARG A 426 4.88 8.94 -5.51
N THR A 427 4.61 7.95 -4.66
CA THR A 427 3.36 7.88 -3.89
C THR A 427 3.60 8.08 -2.39
N TYR A 428 2.76 8.87 -1.73
CA TYR A 428 2.92 9.28 -0.32
C TYR A 428 1.59 9.24 0.45
N LEU A 429 1.67 9.32 1.77
CA LEU A 429 0.51 9.31 2.68
C LEU A 429 0.25 10.70 3.28
N GLY A 430 -1.02 11.03 3.46
CA GLY A 430 -1.46 12.25 4.11
C GLY A 430 -2.63 12.02 5.07
N ILE A 431 -2.82 12.95 6.01
CA ILE A 431 -3.95 12.97 6.95
C ILE A 431 -5.19 13.61 6.33
N ASP A 432 -5.00 14.69 5.57
CA ASP A 432 -6.07 15.57 5.08
C ASP A 432 -6.70 16.43 6.20
N ASN A 433 -8.00 16.33 6.42
CA ASN A 433 -8.73 17.14 7.40
C ASN A 433 -8.59 16.60 8.84
N ILE A 434 -8.74 17.46 9.85
CA ILE A 434 -8.73 17.06 11.27
C ILE A 434 -9.91 17.71 12.00
N ALA A 435 -10.85 16.90 12.49
CA ALA A 435 -11.99 17.35 13.29
C ALA A 435 -12.68 18.62 12.73
N ASP A 436 -13.05 18.58 11.44
CA ASP A 436 -13.72 19.68 10.75
C ASP A 436 -15.05 19.26 10.12
N LEU A 437 -15.72 20.16 9.39
CA LEU A 437 -17.01 19.86 8.76
C LEU A 437 -16.91 18.80 7.66
N PHE A 438 -15.76 18.66 7.02
CA PHE A 438 -15.54 17.65 5.98
C PHE A 438 -15.34 16.29 6.63
N MET A 439 -14.44 16.22 7.62
CA MET A 439 -14.05 15.02 8.35
C MET A 439 -14.14 15.22 9.88
N PRO A 440 -15.32 15.02 10.49
CA PRO A 440 -15.55 15.39 11.89
C PRO A 440 -14.84 14.49 12.92
N VAL A 441 -14.41 13.29 12.52
CA VAL A 441 -13.85 12.27 13.42
C VAL A 441 -12.39 11.93 13.15
N VAL A 442 -11.76 12.54 12.14
CA VAL A 442 -10.33 12.33 11.87
C VAL A 442 -9.53 13.06 12.96
N ASP A 443 -8.60 12.34 13.57
CA ASP A 443 -7.90 12.69 14.80
C ASP A 443 -6.50 13.29 14.57
N GLY A 444 -5.99 13.20 13.34
CA GLY A 444 -4.64 13.61 12.99
C GLY A 444 -3.57 12.56 13.31
N ASP A 445 -3.94 11.31 13.61
CA ASP A 445 -3.01 10.21 13.90
C ASP A 445 -2.58 9.51 12.59
N MET A 446 -1.28 9.58 12.27
CA MET A 446 -0.69 8.87 11.12
C MET A 446 -0.85 7.36 11.23
N TRP A 447 -0.89 6.80 12.44
CA TRP A 447 -1.22 5.39 12.63
C TRP A 447 -2.62 5.06 12.14
N THR A 448 -3.60 5.94 12.36
CA THR A 448 -4.97 5.75 11.86
C THR A 448 -4.98 5.68 10.34
N GLU A 449 -4.30 6.59 9.66
CA GLU A 449 -4.19 6.59 8.19
C GLU A 449 -3.50 5.33 7.67
N VAL A 450 -2.36 4.96 8.25
CA VAL A 450 -1.62 3.76 7.85
C VAL A 450 -2.43 2.49 8.10
N ARG A 451 -3.16 2.40 9.22
CA ARG A 451 -4.06 1.27 9.49
C ARG A 451 -5.16 1.17 8.43
N MET A 452 -5.79 2.29 8.09
CA MET A 452 -6.83 2.33 7.05
C MET A 452 -6.26 1.91 5.68
N LEU A 453 -5.04 2.34 5.34
CA LEU A 453 -4.34 1.87 4.13
C LEU A 453 -4.17 0.35 4.14
N MET A 454 -3.60 -0.20 5.23
CA MET A 454 -3.34 -1.64 5.35
C MET A 454 -4.62 -2.47 5.17
N GLU A 455 -5.68 -2.10 5.87
CA GLU A 455 -6.96 -2.80 5.85
C GLU A 455 -7.67 -2.65 4.49
N SER A 456 -7.63 -1.45 3.90
CA SER A 456 -8.30 -1.18 2.62
C SER A 456 -7.57 -1.78 1.42
N CYS A 457 -6.25 -1.87 1.47
CA CYS A 457 -5.44 -2.45 0.40
C CYS A 457 -5.04 -3.91 0.64
N ARG A 458 -5.38 -4.48 1.81
CA ARG A 458 -4.95 -5.82 2.27
C ARG A 458 -3.44 -6.03 2.17
N HIS A 459 -2.70 -5.00 2.51
CA HIS A 459 -1.25 -5.00 2.47
C HIS A 459 -0.73 -4.88 3.90
N TYR A 460 -0.01 -5.90 4.38
CA TYR A 460 0.36 -6.04 5.81
C TYR A 460 1.88 -6.24 6.02
N ASP A 461 2.69 -5.87 5.03
CA ASP A 461 4.15 -5.93 5.15
C ASP A 461 4.66 -4.74 5.98
N LEU A 462 4.85 -4.96 7.28
CA LEU A 462 5.14 -3.87 8.23
C LEU A 462 6.44 -3.11 7.91
N GLU A 463 7.46 -3.78 7.37
CA GLU A 463 8.72 -3.13 7.00
C GLU A 463 8.49 -2.18 5.83
N GLN A 464 7.85 -2.68 4.77
CA GLN A 464 7.53 -1.89 3.58
C GLN A 464 6.56 -0.74 3.90
N ILE A 465 5.57 -0.97 4.74
CA ILE A 465 4.63 0.08 5.15
C ILE A 465 5.31 1.13 6.02
N ALA A 466 6.21 0.72 6.91
CA ALA A 466 6.99 1.68 7.70
C ALA A 466 7.90 2.53 6.81
N ASP A 467 8.48 1.95 5.76
CA ASP A 467 9.20 2.72 4.73
C ASP A 467 8.28 3.77 4.10
N TRP A 468 7.09 3.35 3.63
CA TRP A 468 6.13 4.24 2.99
C TRP A 468 5.62 5.36 3.90
N ALA A 469 5.40 5.07 5.18
CA ALA A 469 4.91 6.03 6.17
C ALA A 469 5.99 7.02 6.63
N SER A 470 7.26 6.67 6.49
CA SER A 470 8.40 7.50 6.92
C SER A 470 9.07 8.25 5.76
N GLN A 471 8.77 7.86 4.52
CA GLN A 471 9.46 8.37 3.33
C GLN A 471 9.34 9.90 3.18
N PRO A 472 10.46 10.64 3.19
CA PRO A 472 10.44 12.06 2.88
C PRO A 472 10.18 12.29 1.38
N PRO A 473 9.69 13.48 1.00
CA PRO A 473 9.45 13.82 -0.39
C PRO A 473 10.78 13.93 -1.15
N LEU A 474 10.72 13.69 -2.47
CA LEU A 474 11.93 13.63 -3.30
C LEU A 474 12.74 14.94 -3.29
N HIS A 475 12.10 16.11 -3.23
CA HIS A 475 12.83 17.38 -3.22
C HIS A 475 13.68 17.56 -1.95
N ILE A 476 13.24 17.04 -0.80
CA ILE A 476 14.05 17.05 0.43
C ILE A 476 15.25 16.11 0.31
N LEU A 477 15.06 14.93 -0.29
CA LEU A 477 16.16 14.00 -0.54
C LEU A 477 17.21 14.61 -1.48
N ASN A 478 16.76 15.32 -2.51
CA ASN A 478 17.66 16.03 -3.43
C ASN A 478 18.41 17.16 -2.73
N GLU A 479 17.73 17.98 -1.91
CA GLU A 479 18.39 19.03 -1.09
C GLU A 479 19.49 18.45 -0.18
N GLN A 480 19.26 17.27 0.40
CA GLN A 480 20.24 16.60 1.25
C GLN A 480 21.43 16.07 0.43
N ALA A 481 21.18 15.46 -0.73
CA ALA A 481 22.23 14.97 -1.62
C ALA A 481 23.11 16.11 -2.15
N ASP A 482 22.51 17.24 -2.53
CA ASP A 482 23.22 18.41 -3.02
C ASP A 482 24.12 19.03 -1.94
N ARG A 483 23.66 19.05 -0.67
CA ARG A 483 24.48 19.50 0.46
C ARG A 483 25.68 18.61 0.70
N VAL A 484 25.50 17.28 0.70
CA VAL A 484 26.59 16.32 0.86
C VAL A 484 27.59 16.41 -0.29
N ALA A 485 27.14 16.69 -1.51
CA ALA A 485 28.02 16.87 -2.67
C ALA A 485 28.81 18.19 -2.63
N ALA A 486 28.35 19.19 -1.86
CA ALA A 486 28.98 20.50 -1.72
C ALA A 486 29.99 20.59 -0.55
N GLU A 487 29.91 19.66 0.41
CA GLU A 487 30.87 19.46 1.52
C GLU A 487 32.06 18.60 1.08
#